data_AF-A0A8I0DS59-F1
#
_entry.id   AF-A0A8I0DS59-F1
#
_cell.length_a   1.000
_cell.length_b   1.000
_cell.length_c   1.000
_cell.angle_alpha   90.00
_cell.angle_beta   90.00
_cell.angle_gamma   90.00
#
_symmetry.space_group_name_H-M   'P 1'
#
loop_
_entity.id
_entity.type
_entity.pdbx_description
1 polymer ?
#
loop_
_entity_poly.entity_id
_entity_poly.type
_entity_poly.pdbx_seq_one_letter_code
_entity_poly.pdbx_strand_id
1 'polypeptide(L)'
;MRTGLTKQEKTTDIWFDEKDPLIHIRTRNTDLKNRLTAYSRRYPAICKLTDEDAETGCMEFEIRKGRFSFRLTAPYSEERRRATSEAAKKHSGNLTHTIQKDVV
;
A
#
# COMPACT_ATOMS: atom_id res chain seq x y z
N MET A 1 -20.78 7.53 -7.91
CA MET A 1 -19.53 6.76 -8.04
C MET A 1 -19.32 6.46 -9.53
N ARG A 2 -18.41 7.17 -10.22
CA ARG A 2 -18.16 6.91 -11.66
C ARG A 2 -17.53 5.52 -11.84
N THR A 3 -18.35 4.55 -12.22
CA THR A 3 -17.88 3.25 -12.74
C THR A 3 -17.43 3.47 -14.19
N GLY A 4 -16.13 3.38 -14.46
CA GLY A 4 -15.61 3.53 -15.83
C GLY A 4 -14.12 3.81 -15.98
N LEU A 5 -13.43 4.27 -14.94
CA LEU A 5 -11.97 4.50 -15.02
C LEU A 5 -11.21 3.17 -15.07
N THR A 6 -10.42 2.98 -16.11
CA THR A 6 -9.45 1.91 -16.30
C THR A 6 -8.42 1.90 -15.17
N LYS A 7 -7.76 0.75 -14.94
CA LYS A 7 -6.69 0.65 -13.92
C LYS A 7 -5.56 1.66 -14.16
N GLN A 8 -5.29 1.98 -15.42
CA GLN A 8 -4.27 2.95 -15.81
C GLN A 8 -4.67 4.39 -15.49
N GLU A 9 -5.96 4.74 -15.59
CA GLU A 9 -6.45 6.04 -15.18
C GLU A 9 -6.53 6.21 -13.65
N LYS A 10 -6.26 5.15 -12.87
CA LYS A 10 -6.07 5.22 -11.41
C LYS A 10 -4.61 5.50 -11.04
N THR A 11 -3.99 6.43 -11.75
CA THR A 11 -2.63 6.89 -11.49
C THR A 11 -2.48 7.37 -10.05
N THR A 12 -1.32 7.09 -9.47
CA THR A 12 -0.90 7.68 -8.20
C THR A 12 0.27 8.60 -8.49
N ASP A 13 0.08 9.89 -8.24
CA ASP A 13 1.08 10.92 -8.44
C ASP A 13 1.75 11.19 -7.09
N ILE A 14 3.08 11.18 -7.07
CA ILE A 14 3.88 11.46 -5.88
C ILE A 14 4.92 12.50 -6.29
N TRP A 15 4.87 13.69 -5.70
CA TRP A 15 5.81 14.77 -6.00
C TRP A 15 6.35 15.42 -4.74
N PHE A 16 7.63 15.79 -4.80
CA PHE A 16 8.36 16.51 -3.77
C PHE A 16 9.54 17.21 -4.43
N ASP A 17 9.92 18.38 -3.92
CA ASP A 17 11.10 19.12 -4.37
C ASP A 17 12.23 19.03 -3.33
N GLU A 18 13.32 19.78 -3.44
CA GLU A 18 14.36 19.83 -2.41
C GLU A 18 14.09 20.88 -1.31
N LYS A 19 13.20 21.84 -1.58
CA LYS A 19 12.94 23.01 -0.72
C LYS A 19 12.03 22.67 0.45
N ASP A 20 10.93 21.99 0.18
CA ASP A 20 9.89 21.69 1.16
C ASP A 20 10.15 20.34 1.84
N PRO A 21 10.01 20.20 3.17
CA PRO A 21 10.11 18.90 3.86
C PRO A 21 8.97 17.90 3.55
N LEU A 22 7.97 18.27 2.75
CA LEU A 22 6.78 17.47 2.46
C LEU A 22 6.87 16.72 1.13
N ILE A 23 6.06 15.67 1.06
CA ILE A 23 5.70 14.93 -0.14
C ILE A 23 4.21 15.09 -0.32
N HIS A 24 3.81 15.40 -1.54
CA HIS A 24 2.42 15.41 -1.94
C HIS A 24 2.09 14.09 -2.64
N ILE A 25 0.98 13.49 -2.24
CA ILE A 25 0.51 12.22 -2.76
C ILE A 25 -0.93 12.40 -3.22
N ARG A 26 -1.18 12.17 -4.50
CA ARG A 26 -2.52 12.09 -5.08
C ARG A 26 -2.78 10.67 -5.53
N THR A 27 -3.85 10.05 -5.05
CA THR A 27 -4.09 8.64 -5.37
C THR A 27 -5.55 8.25 -5.42
N ARG A 28 -5.87 7.35 -6.36
CA ARG A 28 -7.13 6.61 -6.43
C ARG A 28 -6.99 5.18 -5.91
N ASN A 29 -5.80 4.75 -5.49
CA ASN A 29 -5.54 3.40 -4.97
C ASN A 29 -6.21 3.22 -3.59
N THR A 30 -7.19 2.32 -3.49
CA THR A 30 -7.97 2.12 -2.27
C THR A 30 -7.13 1.71 -1.06
N ASP A 31 -6.16 0.80 -1.21
CA ASP A 31 -5.30 0.38 -0.09
C ASP A 31 -4.47 1.55 0.44
N LEU A 32 -3.81 2.26 -0.48
CA LEU A 32 -2.96 3.39 -0.12
C LEU A 32 -3.77 4.53 0.53
N LYS A 33 -4.95 4.86 -0.01
CA LYS A 33 -5.87 5.85 0.59
C LYS A 33 -6.21 5.48 2.03
N ASN A 34 -6.67 4.25 2.26
CA ASN A 34 -7.08 3.82 3.59
C ASN A 34 -5.93 3.89 4.60
N ARG A 35 -4.73 3.50 4.18
CA ARG A 35 -3.52 3.57 5.01
C ARG A 35 -3.11 5.01 5.30
N LEU A 36 -3.13 5.91 4.31
CA LEU A 36 -2.81 7.32 4.48
C LEU A 36 -3.85 8.04 5.35
N THR A 37 -5.15 7.77 5.16
CA THR A 37 -6.23 8.31 6.00
C THR A 37 -6.10 7.86 7.45
N ALA A 38 -5.81 6.58 7.70
CA ALA A 38 -5.57 6.10 9.06
C ALA A 38 -4.32 6.74 9.68
N TYR A 39 -3.26 6.90 8.88
CA TYR A 39 -2.01 7.52 9.32
C TYR A 39 -2.16 9.02 9.62
N SER A 40 -2.89 9.77 8.79
CA SER A 40 -3.15 11.20 8.98
C SER A 40 -3.99 11.47 10.21
N ARG A 41 -5.01 10.64 10.47
CA ARG A 41 -5.82 10.71 11.71
C ARG A 41 -4.99 10.45 12.96
N ARG A 42 -4.04 9.50 12.90
CA ARG A 42 -3.17 9.17 14.05
C ARG A 42 -2.05 10.20 14.25
N TYR A 43 -1.54 10.80 13.17
CA TYR A 43 -0.38 11.70 13.21
C TYR A 43 -0.62 12.99 12.39
N PRO A 44 -1.57 13.85 12.80
CA PRO A 44 -2.02 15.01 12.00
C PRO A 44 -0.93 16.10 11.81
N ALA A 45 0.09 16.13 12.68
CA ALA A 45 1.23 17.03 12.52
C ALA A 45 2.25 16.56 11.45
N ILE A 46 2.15 15.30 11.01
CA ILE A 46 3.12 14.64 10.13
C ILE A 46 2.50 14.29 8.78
N CYS A 47 1.22 13.93 8.76
CA CYS A 47 0.46 13.61 7.56
C CYS A 47 -0.93 14.23 7.64
N LYS A 48 -1.36 14.86 6.55
CA LYS A 48 -2.66 15.54 6.46
C LYS A 48 -3.36 15.13 5.17
N LEU A 49 -4.66 14.91 5.26
CA LEU A 49 -5.53 14.89 4.08
C LEU A 49 -5.77 16.35 3.69
N THR A 50 -5.44 16.71 2.46
CA THR A 50 -5.55 18.09 1.95
C THR A 50 -6.75 18.25 1.03
N ASP A 51 -7.13 17.20 0.29
CA ASP A 51 -8.31 17.21 -0.57
C ASP A 51 -8.93 15.81 -0.70
N GLU A 52 -10.25 15.78 -0.90
CA GLU A 52 -11.04 14.59 -1.16
C GLU A 52 -12.07 14.88 -2.25
N ASP A 53 -11.81 14.35 -3.45
CA ASP A 53 -12.75 14.43 -4.56
C ASP A 53 -13.73 13.26 -4.46
N ALA A 54 -14.93 13.55 -3.96
CA ALA A 54 -16.01 12.58 -3.80
C ALA A 54 -16.56 12.04 -5.14
N GLU A 55 -16.38 12.77 -6.24
CA GLU A 55 -16.87 12.36 -7.56
C GLU A 55 -15.94 11.32 -8.19
N THR A 56 -14.62 11.56 -8.14
CA THR A 56 -13.62 10.65 -8.71
C THR A 56 -13.05 9.64 -7.71
N GLY A 57 -13.30 9.85 -6.42
CA GLY A 57 -12.73 9.04 -5.33
C GLY A 57 -11.22 9.22 -5.19
N CYS A 58 -10.67 10.35 -5.66
CA CYS A 58 -9.29 10.72 -5.50
C CYS A 58 -9.08 11.38 -4.13
N MET A 59 -7.96 11.09 -3.47
CA MET A 59 -7.57 11.77 -2.24
C MET A 59 -6.16 12.31 -2.38
N GLU A 60 -5.93 13.47 -1.76
CA GLU A 60 -4.65 14.15 -1.74
C GLU A 60 -4.14 14.27 -0.31
N PHE A 61 -2.86 13.99 -0.12
CA PHE A 61 -2.21 14.02 1.18
C PHE A 61 -0.89 14.76 1.11
N GLU A 62 -0.58 15.45 2.20
CA GLU A 62 0.77 15.90 2.52
C GLU A 62 1.36 14.98 3.58
N ILE A 63 2.61 14.55 3.40
CA ILE A 63 3.32 13.74 4.37
C ILE A 63 4.80 14.16 4.45
N ARG A 64 5.38 14.20 5.66
CA ARG A 64 6.83 14.48 5.80
C ARG A 64 7.69 13.45 5.07
N LYS A 65 8.71 13.90 4.34
CA LYS A 65 9.63 13.08 3.52
C LYS A 65 10.13 11.81 4.21
N GLY A 66 10.55 11.92 5.48
CA GLY A 66 11.05 10.78 6.26
C GLY A 66 10.04 9.68 6.58
N ARG A 67 8.77 9.80 6.15
CA ARG A 67 7.70 8.82 6.40
C ARG A 67 7.23 8.08 5.15
N PHE A 68 7.78 8.44 3.99
CA PHE A 68 7.52 7.76 2.74
C PHE A 68 8.85 7.29 2.15
N SER A 69 8.94 6.00 1.80
CA SER A 69 10.20 5.41 1.33
C SER A 69 9.96 4.56 0.09
N PHE A 70 10.83 4.73 -0.90
CA PHE A 70 10.96 3.77 -1.99
C PHE A 70 11.88 2.62 -1.55
N ARG A 71 11.42 1.39 -1.76
CA ARG A 71 12.22 0.19 -1.45
C ARG A 71 12.92 -0.29 -2.72
N LEU A 72 14.22 -0.06 -2.81
CA LEU A 72 15.07 -0.49 -3.92
C LEU A 72 15.75 -1.82 -3.59
N THR A 73 14.96 -2.89 -3.44
CA THR A 73 15.50 -4.23 -3.21
C THR A 73 15.84 -4.91 -4.52
N ALA A 74 17.04 -5.49 -4.62
CA ALA A 74 17.41 -6.31 -5.77
C ALA A 74 16.37 -7.42 -5.99
N PRO A 75 15.92 -7.64 -7.24
CA PRO A 75 15.03 -8.74 -7.53
C PRO A 75 15.69 -10.06 -7.11
N TYR A 76 14.93 -10.94 -6.45
CA TYR A 76 15.47 -12.22 -6.02
C TYR A 76 15.92 -13.06 -7.21
N SER A 77 17.06 -13.74 -7.09
CA SER A 77 17.53 -14.69 -8.08
C SER A 77 16.60 -15.91 -8.16
N GLU A 78 16.62 -16.61 -9.29
CA GLU A 78 15.84 -17.84 -9.49
C GLU A 78 16.22 -18.91 -8.45
N GLU A 79 17.51 -19.05 -8.12
CA GLU A 79 18.00 -19.99 -7.11
C GLU A 79 17.39 -19.68 -5.73
N ARG A 80 17.33 -18.39 -5.36
CA ARG A 80 16.74 -17.96 -4.09
C ARG A 80 15.24 -18.20 -4.06
N ARG A 81 14.53 -17.93 -5.16
CA ARG A 81 13.09 -18.22 -5.29
C ARG A 81 12.82 -19.71 -5.15
N ARG A 82 13.61 -20.57 -5.81
CA ARG A 82 13.51 -22.03 -5.72
C ARG A 82 13.80 -22.55 -4.32
N ALA A 83 14.89 -22.12 -3.69
CA ALA A 83 15.24 -22.53 -2.34
C ALA A 83 14.14 -22.17 -1.33
N THR A 84 13.57 -20.98 -1.43
CA THR A 84 12.46 -20.54 -0.57
C THR A 84 11.19 -21.36 -0.83
N SER A 85 10.88 -21.66 -2.10
CA SER A 85 9.74 -22.49 -2.48
C SER A 85 9.88 -23.92 -1.95
N GLU A 86 11.05 -24.55 -2.11
CA GLU A 86 11.32 -25.88 -1.58
C GLU A 86 11.27 -25.92 -0.06
N ALA A 87 11.81 -24.91 0.63
CA ALA A 87 11.68 -24.78 2.07
C ALA A 87 10.20 -24.65 2.51
N ALA A 88 9.41 -23.81 1.82
CA ALA A 88 7.99 -23.65 2.11
C ALA A 88 7.21 -24.97 1.90
N LYS A 89 7.48 -25.71 0.82
CA LYS A 89 6.88 -27.03 0.58
C LYS A 89 7.24 -28.02 1.67
N LYS A 90 8.52 -28.11 2.07
CA LYS A 90 8.97 -29.00 3.15
C LYS A 90 8.27 -28.72 4.48
N HIS A 91 8.00 -27.46 4.79
CA HIS A 91 7.32 -27.08 6.04
C HIS A 91 5.78 -27.06 5.92
N SER A 92 5.23 -27.10 4.70
CA SER A 92 3.77 -27.14 4.48
C SER A 92 3.11 -28.48 4.87
N GLY A 93 3.90 -29.56 4.98
CA GLY A 93 3.44 -30.86 5.51
C GLY A 93 2.99 -30.82 6.98
N ASN A 94 3.31 -29.76 7.72
CA ASN A 94 2.93 -29.59 9.14
C ASN A 94 1.66 -28.75 9.33
N LEU A 95 0.98 -28.33 8.25
CA LEU A 95 -0.23 -27.49 8.30
C LEU A 95 -1.55 -28.28 8.25
N THR A 96 -1.52 -29.61 8.46
CA THR A 96 -2.73 -30.42 8.67
C THR A 96 -3.32 -30.20 10.06
N HIS A 97 -3.73 -28.97 10.37
CA HIS A 97 -4.76 -28.77 11.39
C HIS A 97 -6.12 -28.98 10.72
N THR A 98 -6.71 -30.14 10.98
CA THR A 98 -8.12 -30.41 10.67
C THR A 98 -8.95 -29.36 11.40
N ILE A 99 -9.55 -28.43 10.67
CA ILE A 99 -10.58 -27.55 11.24
C ILE A 99 -11.76 -28.47 11.54
N GLN A 100 -11.96 -28.80 12.82
CA GLN A 100 -13.21 -29.40 13.28
C GLN A 100 -14.32 -28.40 12.96
N LYS A 101 -15.12 -28.69 11.94
CA LYS A 101 -16.38 -28.02 11.70
C LYS A 101 -17.36 -28.58 12.73
N ASP A 102 -17.46 -27.93 13.89
CA ASP A 102 -18.59 -28.17 14.77
C ASP A 102 -19.84 -27.63 14.08
N VAL A 103 -20.69 -28.58 13.67
CA VAL A 103 -22.07 -28.34 13.27
C VAL A 103 -22.89 -28.21 14.54
N VAL A 104 -23.44 -27.02 14.79
CA VAL A 104 -24.71 -26.81 15.52
C VAL A 104 -25.49 -25.72 14.81
#